data_AF-A0A9D7KGC0-F1
#
_entry.id   AF-A0A9D7KGC0-F1
#
_cell.length_a   1.000
_cell.length_b   1.000
_cell.length_c   1.000
_cell.angle_alpha   90.00
_cell.angle_beta   90.00
_cell.angle_gamma   90.00
#
_symmetry.space_group_name_H-M   'P 1'
#
loop_
_entity.id
_entity.type
_entity.pdbx_description
1 polymer ?
#
loop_
_entity_poly.entity_id
_entity_poly.type
_entity_poly.pdbx_seq_one_letter_code
_entity_poly.pdbx_strand_id
1 'polypeptide(L)'
;MELIFNELSLFPLSGDDNEVVKIFHGLLLTFRESKDRYGFNHIRFQVDYSNLNVTSTKTFHEWVYSITDFTLRSAILSIAKRPFVENLEDEVLDKYLGNNFIIADDDVPTRNSPLGLPIAYIKSIPAISLSSHYF
;
A
#
# COMPACT_ATOMS: atom_id res chain seq x y z
N MET A 1 3.41 -14.34 7.70
CA MET A 1 2.08 -13.71 7.73
C MET A 1 2.15 -12.43 6.94
N GLU A 2 1.05 -11.92 6.38
CA GLU A 2 1.10 -10.78 5.47
C GLU A 2 0.31 -9.59 5.96
N LEU A 3 0.70 -8.39 5.50
CA LEU A 3 -0.08 -7.16 5.68
C LEU A 3 -0.68 -6.77 4.33
N ILE A 4 -1.86 -6.16 4.35
CA ILE A 4 -2.49 -5.61 3.15
C ILE A 4 -2.14 -4.13 3.04
N PHE A 5 -1.47 -3.73 1.96
CA PHE A 5 -1.29 -2.31 1.68
C PHE A 5 -2.64 -1.68 1.38
N ASN A 6 -3.00 -0.67 2.15
CA ASN A 6 -4.19 0.14 1.90
C ASN A 6 -3.82 1.61 2.00
N GLU A 7 -3.67 2.26 0.86
CA GLU A 7 -3.44 3.70 0.82
C GLU A 7 -4.69 4.40 0.29
N LEU A 8 -5.24 5.31 1.10
CA LEU A 8 -6.43 6.09 0.75
C LEU A 8 -6.05 7.36 -0.04
N SER A 9 -4.78 7.80 0.04
CA SER A 9 -4.32 9.03 -0.61
C SER A 9 -3.79 8.62 -1.96
N LEU A 10 -4.61 8.81 -2.98
CA LEU A 10 -4.17 8.69 -4.36
C LEU A 10 -3.52 10.00 -4.87
N PHE A 11 -3.25 10.94 -3.97
CA PHE A 11 -2.51 12.16 -4.25
C PHE A 11 -1.01 11.92 -4.13
N PRO A 12 -0.19 12.72 -4.83
CA PRO A 12 1.25 12.68 -4.63
C PRO A 12 1.59 12.91 -3.15
N LEU A 13 2.32 11.97 -2.57
CA LEU A 13 2.73 11.96 -1.15
C LEU A 13 3.54 13.19 -0.78
N SER A 14 4.34 13.70 -1.73
CA SER A 14 5.05 14.98 -1.61
C SER A 14 5.47 15.51 -2.99
N GLY A 15 5.74 16.80 -3.07
CA GLY A 15 6.45 17.39 -4.22
C GLY A 15 7.97 17.16 -4.21
N ASP A 16 8.52 16.66 -3.10
CA ASP A 16 9.95 16.41 -2.91
C ASP A 16 10.24 14.92 -2.73
N ASP A 17 11.13 14.37 -3.55
CA ASP A 17 11.60 12.99 -3.48
C ASP A 17 12.16 12.64 -2.09
N ASN A 18 12.80 13.59 -1.39
CA ASN A 18 13.35 13.35 -0.05
C ASN A 18 12.26 13.14 1.01
N GLU A 19 11.13 13.81 0.87
CA GLU A 19 9.99 13.61 1.76
C GLU A 19 9.33 12.26 1.49
N VAL A 20 9.23 11.84 0.23
CA VAL A 20 8.77 10.49 -0.11
C VAL A 20 9.68 9.42 0.50
N VAL A 21 11.01 9.63 0.49
CA VAL A 21 11.97 8.75 1.18
C VAL A 21 11.65 8.64 2.67
N LYS A 22 11.39 9.76 3.37
CA LYS A 22 11.05 9.74 4.81
C LYS A 22 9.76 8.95 5.07
N ILE A 23 8.74 9.11 4.22
CA ILE A 23 7.47 8.39 4.32
C ILE A 23 7.69 6.88 4.19
N PHE A 24 8.42 6.44 3.16
CA PHE A 24 8.73 5.02 2.98
C PHE A 24 9.67 4.48 4.08
N HIS A 25 10.54 5.30 4.63
CA HIS A 25 11.33 4.93 5.80
C HIS A 25 10.43 4.69 7.03
N GLY A 26 9.40 5.52 7.24
CA GLY A 26 8.38 5.30 8.27
C GLY A 26 7.61 3.98 8.06
N LEU A 27 7.24 3.66 6.82
CA LEU A 27 6.65 2.37 6.47
C LEU A 27 7.58 1.20 6.82
N LEU A 28 8.86 1.29 6.46
CA LEU A 28 9.86 0.25 6.74
C LEU A 28 10.06 0.03 8.25
N LEU A 29 10.09 1.09 9.05
CA LEU A 29 10.16 1.00 10.50
C LEU A 29 8.93 0.31 11.08
N THR A 30 7.74 0.71 10.62
CA THR A 30 6.47 0.11 11.05
C THR A 30 6.40 -1.37 10.68
N PHE A 31 6.85 -1.72 9.47
CA PHE A 31 6.91 -3.10 9.00
C PHE A 31 7.90 -3.93 9.83
N ARG A 32 9.08 -3.38 10.16
CA ARG A 32 10.06 -4.05 11.02
C ARG A 32 9.47 -4.39 12.39
N GLU A 33 8.86 -3.42 13.06
CA GLU A 33 8.21 -3.66 14.37
C GLU A 33 7.11 -4.73 14.25
N SER A 34 6.33 -4.70 13.16
CA SER A 34 5.28 -5.68 12.91
C SER A 34 5.85 -7.08 12.67
N LYS A 35 6.94 -7.19 11.93
CA LYS A 35 7.68 -8.44 11.71
C LYS A 35 8.20 -9.01 13.03
N ASP A 36 8.85 -8.19 13.84
CA ASP A 36 9.51 -8.63 15.07
C ASP A 36 8.50 -9.05 16.14
N ARG A 37 7.35 -8.38 16.23
CA ARG A 37 6.31 -8.66 17.23
C ARG A 37 5.33 -9.76 16.81
N TYR A 38 5.01 -9.84 15.52
CA TYR A 38 3.88 -10.65 15.04
C TYR A 38 4.24 -11.59 13.87
N GLY A 39 5.49 -11.62 13.38
CA GLY A 39 5.92 -12.55 12.34
C GLY A 39 5.42 -12.21 10.92
N PHE A 40 5.09 -10.94 10.66
CA PHE A 40 4.80 -10.47 9.30
C PHE A 40 6.05 -10.52 8.42
N ASN A 41 5.94 -11.00 7.18
CA ASN A 41 7.09 -11.19 6.29
C ASN A 41 7.02 -10.45 4.95
N HIS A 42 5.84 -9.96 4.56
CA HIS A 42 5.68 -9.09 3.39
C HIS A 42 4.42 -8.22 3.50
N ILE A 43 4.37 -7.19 2.66
CA ILE A 43 3.20 -6.35 2.42
C ILE A 43 2.68 -6.68 1.01
N ARG A 44 1.39 -6.95 0.90
CA ARG A 44 0.72 -7.13 -0.40
C ARG A 44 0.22 -5.81 -0.94
N PHE A 45 0.65 -5.47 -2.14
CA PHE A 45 0.24 -4.26 -2.82
C PHE A 45 -0.85 -4.53 -3.86
N GLN A 46 -1.74 -3.54 -4.09
CA GLN A 46 -2.76 -3.56 -5.15
C GLN A 46 -2.14 -3.71 -6.55
N VAL A 47 -2.88 -4.26 -7.53
CA VAL A 47 -2.37 -4.57 -8.89
C VAL A 47 -1.64 -3.39 -9.51
N ASP A 48 -2.22 -2.22 -9.39
CA ASP A 48 -1.68 -1.01 -10.03
C ASP A 48 -0.86 -0.14 -9.08
N TYR A 49 -0.30 -0.70 -8.00
CA TYR A 49 0.50 0.08 -7.04
C TYR A 49 1.72 0.74 -7.69
N SER A 50 2.28 0.12 -8.73
CA SER A 50 3.36 0.68 -9.55
C SER A 50 2.97 2.03 -10.17
N ASN A 51 1.69 2.22 -10.47
CA ASN A 51 1.12 3.43 -11.08
C ASN A 51 0.64 4.45 -10.05
N LEU A 52 0.78 4.16 -8.74
CA LEU A 52 0.43 5.12 -7.70
C LEU A 52 1.33 6.35 -7.83
N ASN A 53 0.75 7.53 -7.98
CA ASN A 53 1.52 8.77 -7.97
C ASN A 53 2.10 9.01 -6.57
N VAL A 54 3.43 9.02 -6.46
CA VAL A 54 4.12 9.29 -5.18
C VAL A 54 4.65 10.73 -5.13
N THR A 55 4.94 11.31 -6.29
CA THR A 55 5.13 12.76 -6.45
C THR A 55 4.23 13.29 -7.55
N SER A 56 4.17 14.62 -7.70
CA SER A 56 3.35 15.25 -8.74
C SER A 56 3.82 14.91 -10.17
N THR A 57 5.00 14.32 -10.32
CA THR A 57 5.62 14.02 -11.61
C THR A 57 6.05 12.56 -11.77
N LYS A 58 5.99 11.75 -10.71
CA LYS A 58 6.45 10.36 -10.72
C LYS A 58 5.44 9.41 -10.07
N THR A 59 5.23 8.31 -10.76
CA THR A 59 4.64 7.09 -10.20
C THR A 59 5.61 6.41 -9.22
N PHE A 60 5.11 5.50 -8.39
CA PHE A 60 5.92 4.69 -7.48
C PHE A 60 7.02 3.95 -8.24
N HIS A 61 6.70 3.37 -9.41
CA HIS A 61 7.67 2.70 -10.27
C HIS A 61 8.79 3.66 -10.70
N GLU A 62 8.45 4.83 -11.25
CA GLU A 62 9.46 5.80 -11.70
C GLU A 62 10.31 6.32 -10.52
N TRP A 63 9.67 6.60 -9.39
CA TRP A 63 10.35 7.09 -8.20
C TRP A 63 11.28 6.05 -7.60
N VAL A 64 10.83 4.81 -7.37
CA VAL A 64 11.64 3.76 -6.71
C VAL A 64 12.89 3.43 -7.52
N TYR A 65 12.81 3.48 -8.86
CA TYR A 65 13.96 3.31 -9.72
C TYR A 65 14.86 4.56 -9.83
N SER A 66 14.34 5.75 -9.50
CA SER A 66 15.15 6.98 -9.39
C SER A 66 15.96 7.08 -8.10
N ILE A 67 15.67 6.26 -7.08
CA ILE A 67 16.44 6.21 -5.83
C ILE A 67 17.87 5.74 -6.12
N THR A 68 18.85 6.57 -5.77
CA THR A 68 20.28 6.28 -5.92
C THR A 68 20.81 5.33 -4.84
N ASP A 69 20.25 5.41 -3.63
CA ASP A 69 20.55 4.45 -2.55
C ASP A 69 19.98 3.07 -2.88
N PHE A 70 20.88 2.18 -3.31
CA PHE A 70 20.56 0.79 -3.65
C PHE A 70 19.95 0.02 -2.47
N THR A 71 20.41 0.28 -1.25
CA THR A 71 19.98 -0.45 -0.05
C THR A 71 18.54 -0.09 0.26
N LEU A 72 18.22 1.20 0.28
CA LEU A 72 16.85 1.68 0.47
C LEU A 72 15.92 1.15 -0.62
N ARG A 73 16.33 1.26 -1.89
CA ARG A 73 15.56 0.75 -3.02
C ARG A 73 15.28 -0.74 -2.88
N SER A 74 16.31 -1.52 -2.56
CA SER A 74 16.18 -2.97 -2.38
C SER A 74 15.27 -3.32 -1.21
N ALA A 75 15.36 -2.60 -0.08
CA ALA A 75 14.50 -2.81 1.07
C ALA A 75 13.02 -2.59 0.72
N ILE A 76 12.69 -1.47 0.07
CA ILE A 76 11.32 -1.15 -0.38
C ILE A 76 10.78 -2.23 -1.32
N LEU A 77 11.56 -2.62 -2.33
CA LEU A 77 11.14 -3.64 -3.30
C LEU A 77 11.02 -5.04 -2.67
N SER A 78 11.82 -5.35 -1.64
CA SER A 78 11.79 -6.67 -0.99
C SER A 78 10.55 -6.92 -0.15
N ILE A 79 9.98 -5.87 0.46
CA ILE A 79 8.76 -5.98 1.26
C ILE A 79 7.50 -5.94 0.40
N ALA A 80 7.61 -5.39 -0.81
CA ALA A 80 6.51 -5.27 -1.77
C ALA A 80 6.32 -6.58 -2.55
N LYS A 81 5.30 -7.36 -2.17
CA LYS A 81 4.94 -8.58 -2.90
C LYS A 81 3.94 -8.28 -4.03
N ARG A 82 4.15 -8.94 -5.18
CA ARG A 82 3.30 -8.92 -6.38
C ARG A 82 1.81 -9.18 -6.09
N PRO A 83 0.90 -8.72 -6.98
CA PRO A 83 -0.37 -8.16 -6.55
C PRO A 83 -1.48 -9.16 -6.27
N PHE A 84 -2.59 -8.61 -5.75
CA PHE A 84 -3.78 -9.32 -5.28
C PHE A 84 -4.35 -10.32 -6.28
N VAL A 85 -4.70 -9.90 -7.50
CA VAL A 85 -5.68 -10.61 -8.34
C VAL A 85 -5.14 -11.89 -9.01
N GLU A 86 -3.87 -11.92 -9.41
CA GLU A 86 -3.29 -13.11 -10.07
C GLU A 86 -3.23 -14.35 -9.16
N ASN A 87 -3.42 -14.18 -7.84
CA ASN A 87 -3.42 -15.26 -6.86
C ASN A 87 -4.61 -15.16 -5.89
N LEU A 88 -5.72 -14.53 -6.29
CA LEU A 88 -6.95 -14.62 -5.48
C LEU A 88 -7.57 -16.00 -5.70
N GLU A 89 -7.77 -16.72 -4.60
CA GLU A 89 -8.60 -17.92 -4.59
C GLU A 89 -10.03 -17.55 -4.97
N ASP A 90 -10.72 -18.43 -5.71
CA ASP A 90 -12.08 -18.19 -6.20
C ASP A 90 -13.04 -17.78 -5.07
N GLU A 91 -12.89 -18.35 -3.87
CA GLU A 91 -13.69 -17.99 -2.69
C GLU A 91 -13.51 -16.54 -2.24
N VAL A 92 -12.30 -15.98 -2.38
CA VAL A 92 -12.03 -14.58 -2.03
C VAL A 92 -12.60 -13.66 -3.11
N LEU A 93 -12.50 -14.07 -4.38
CA LEU A 93 -13.08 -13.34 -5.50
C LEU A 93 -14.61 -13.30 -5.40
N ASP A 94 -15.26 -14.43 -5.10
CA ASP A 94 -16.71 -14.52 -4.92
C ASP A 94 -17.19 -13.66 -3.75
N LYS A 95 -16.47 -13.66 -2.62
CA LYS A 95 -16.76 -12.77 -1.49
C LYS A 95 -16.59 -11.31 -1.88
N TYR A 96 -15.57 -10.97 -2.65
CA TYR A 96 -15.36 -9.59 -3.10
C TYR A 96 -16.49 -9.12 -4.02
N LEU A 97 -16.87 -9.95 -5.00
CA LEU A 97 -17.94 -9.63 -5.95
C LEU A 97 -19.34 -9.66 -5.33
N GLY A 98 -19.55 -10.48 -4.29
CA GLY A 98 -20.83 -10.59 -3.58
C GLY A 98 -21.07 -9.52 -2.50
N ASN A 99 -20.08 -8.68 -2.19
CA ASN A 99 -20.19 -7.61 -1.20
C ASN A 99 -20.08 -6.22 -1.85
N ASN A 100 -20.75 -5.22 -1.27
CA ASN A 100 -20.62 -3.84 -1.71
C ASN A 100 -19.82 -3.03 -0.68
N PHE A 101 -18.67 -2.51 -1.08
CA PHE A 101 -17.80 -1.69 -0.24
C PHE A 101 -17.91 -0.23 -0.66
N ILE A 102 -18.40 0.62 0.24
CA ILE A 102 -18.64 2.04 -0.03
C ILE A 102 -17.87 2.92 0.95
N ILE A 103 -17.42 4.08 0.48
CA ILE A 103 -16.92 5.15 1.34
C ILE A 103 -18.14 5.92 1.85
N ALA A 104 -18.43 5.78 3.14
CA ALA A 104 -19.63 6.35 3.77
C ALA A 104 -19.46 7.80 4.23
N ASP A 105 -18.22 8.28 4.40
CA ASP A 105 -17.94 9.65 4.84
C ASP A 105 -17.95 10.61 3.64
N ASP A 106 -18.46 11.82 3.87
CA ASP A 106 -18.51 12.86 2.87
C ASP A 106 -17.22 13.68 2.76
N ASP A 107 -16.50 13.80 3.88
CA ASP A 107 -15.23 14.51 3.96
C ASP A 107 -14.06 13.55 3.75
N VAL A 108 -13.92 13.09 2.50
CA VAL A 108 -12.86 12.15 2.12
C VAL A 108 -11.95 12.73 1.04
N PRO A 109 -10.64 12.42 1.10
CA PRO A 109 -9.68 12.88 0.10
C PRO A 109 -10.03 12.37 -1.31
N THR A 110 -10.59 11.15 -1.41
CA THR A 110 -10.98 10.56 -2.68
C THR A 110 -12.21 9.68 -2.53
N ARG A 111 -12.97 9.56 -3.62
CA ARG A 111 -14.08 8.60 -3.75
C ARG A 111 -13.68 7.32 -4.49
N ASN A 112 -12.41 7.21 -4.89
CA ASN A 112 -11.91 5.97 -5.49
C ASN A 112 -11.94 4.84 -4.46
N SER A 113 -12.37 3.65 -4.87
CA SER A 113 -12.55 2.52 -3.96
C SER A 113 -11.21 2.09 -3.32
N PRO A 114 -11.13 2.00 -1.99
CA PRO A 114 -9.89 1.66 -1.31
C PRO A 114 -9.69 0.15 -1.34
N LEU A 115 -9.13 -0.38 -2.44
CA LEU A 115 -9.08 -1.82 -2.71
C LEU A 115 -8.43 -2.65 -1.59
N GLY A 116 -7.55 -2.05 -0.79
CA GLY A 116 -6.89 -2.74 0.32
C GLY A 116 -7.84 -3.14 1.46
N LEU A 117 -8.75 -2.26 1.89
CA LEU A 117 -9.66 -2.53 3.03
C LEU A 117 -10.64 -3.68 2.79
N PRO A 118 -11.35 -3.76 1.63
CA PRO A 118 -12.18 -4.91 1.29
C PRO A 118 -11.43 -6.23 1.37
N ILE A 119 -10.20 -6.28 0.85
CA ILE A 119 -9.43 -7.52 0.88
C ILE A 119 -8.94 -7.83 2.30
N ALA A 120 -8.49 -6.83 3.05
CA ALA A 120 -8.14 -6.98 4.46
C ALA A 120 -9.31 -7.58 5.26
N TYR A 121 -10.53 -7.09 5.02
CA TYR A 121 -11.75 -7.63 5.61
C TYR A 121 -12.02 -9.08 5.19
N ILE A 122 -12.07 -9.36 3.89
CA ILE A 122 -12.40 -10.70 3.36
C ILE A 122 -11.39 -11.75 3.84
N LYS A 123 -10.10 -11.40 3.86
CA LYS A 123 -9.03 -12.31 4.28
C LYS A 123 -8.83 -12.34 5.79
N SER A 124 -9.46 -11.44 6.56
CA SER A 124 -9.20 -11.23 7.98
C SER A 124 -7.71 -10.96 8.28
N ILE A 125 -7.11 -10.06 7.50
CA ILE A 125 -5.69 -9.69 7.56
C ILE A 125 -5.56 -8.18 7.86
N PRO A 126 -4.69 -7.75 8.77
CA PRO A 126 -4.49 -6.33 9.04
C PRO A 126 -3.94 -5.57 7.83
N ALA A 127 -4.37 -4.32 7.69
CA ALA A 127 -3.87 -3.40 6.69
C ALA A 127 -2.77 -2.47 7.23
N ILE A 128 -1.94 -1.96 6.32
CA ILE A 128 -0.88 -0.97 6.59
C ILE A 128 -0.89 0.11 5.49
N SER A 129 -0.61 1.35 5.86
CA SER A 129 -0.61 2.51 4.95
C SER A 129 0.64 3.37 5.15
N LEU A 130 0.81 4.40 4.33
CA LEU A 130 1.94 5.34 4.39
C LEU A 130 1.74 6.46 5.44
N SER A 131 0.62 6.46 6.18
CA SER A 131 0.27 7.53 7.12
C SER A 131 0.33 8.93 6.50
N SER A 132 -0.07 9.04 5.23
CA SER A 132 0.01 10.24 4.40
C SER A 132 -1.15 11.23 4.59
N HIS A 133 -2.12 10.91 5.45
CA HIS A 133 -3.29 11.74 5.70
C HIS A 133 -3.20 12.44 7.05
N TYR A 134 -3.54 13.71 7.04
CA TYR A 134 -3.88 14.43 8.27
C TYR A 134 -5.35 14.16 8.57
N PHE A 135 -5.63 13.66 9.77
CA PHE A 135 -6.97 13.59 10.35
C PHE A 135 -7.33 14.93 11.00
#